data_AF-A0A363N119-F1
#
_entry.id   AF-A0A363N119-F1
#
_cell.length_a   1.000
_cell.length_b   1.000
_cell.length_c   1.000
_cell.angle_alpha   90.00
_cell.angle_beta   90.00
_cell.angle_gamma   90.00
#
_symmetry.space_group_name_H-M   'P 1'
#
loop_
_entity.id
_entity.type
_entity.pdbx_description
1 polymer ?
#
loop_
_entity_poly.entity_id
_entity_poly.type
_entity_poly.pdbx_seq_one_letter_code
_entity_poly.pdbx_strand_id
1 'polypeptide(L)'
;MKSLKNSLVGFVVSFLGSIPLGYLNLVGLEIYTKSGLHDLVFFLFGVIVVETFVIYFTLLFAKQLMNNKKLMKIIDFFAVGFMFVLAFAFYFNFNQETKSNGILQNYLIYSPFVIGIILNCFNFLQLPFWASWNLYLLNGKYITIERKLKYYYIAGTLIGVFFGMFSLIVILQTFFQKTNHFSEYIIPVFIPAFFIILGSIQVFKVYKKYFKSAVLEI
;
A
#
# COMPACT_ATOMS: atom_id res chain seq x y z
N MET A 1 -25.53 15.40 -8.91
CA MET A 1 -25.56 13.99 -8.48
C MET A 1 -24.35 13.17 -8.93
N LYS A 2 -23.87 13.27 -10.19
CA LYS A 2 -22.71 12.48 -10.67
C LYS A 2 -21.39 12.73 -9.92
N SER A 3 -21.11 13.97 -9.52
CA SER A 3 -19.92 14.32 -8.72
C SER A 3 -19.90 13.60 -7.37
N LEU A 4 -21.00 13.69 -6.62
CA LEU A 4 -21.16 13.01 -5.33
C LEU A 4 -21.03 11.49 -5.48
N LYS A 5 -21.67 10.90 -6.51
CA LYS A 5 -21.54 9.47 -6.81
C LYS A 5 -20.08 9.08 -7.01
N ASN A 6 -19.35 9.84 -7.84
CA ASN A 6 -17.92 9.58 -8.07
C ASN A 6 -17.09 9.65 -6.79
N SER A 7 -17.31 10.67 -5.95
CA SER A 7 -16.57 10.80 -4.70
C SER A 7 -16.90 9.68 -3.73
N LEU A 8 -18.17 9.29 -3.59
CA LEU A 8 -18.58 8.19 -2.72
C LEU A 8 -18.04 6.83 -3.19
N VAL A 9 -18.12 6.55 -4.50
CA VAL A 9 -17.57 5.31 -5.07
C VAL A 9 -16.05 5.27 -4.88
N GLY A 10 -15.36 6.38 -5.17
CA GLY A 10 -13.92 6.50 -4.94
C GLY A 10 -13.56 6.24 -3.48
N PHE A 11 -14.28 6.90 -2.55
CA PHE A 11 -14.09 6.75 -1.11
C PHE A 11 -14.29 5.30 -0.64
N VAL A 12 -15.39 4.66 -1.00
CA VAL A 12 -15.71 3.30 -0.52
C VAL A 12 -14.69 2.29 -1.03
N VAL A 13 -14.35 2.35 -2.32
CA VAL A 13 -13.39 1.43 -2.94
C VAL A 13 -12.01 1.59 -2.31
N SER A 14 -11.55 2.81 -2.12
CA SER A 14 -10.23 3.06 -1.55
C SER A 14 -10.17 2.79 -0.05
N PHE A 15 -11.20 3.18 0.71
CA PHE A 15 -11.28 2.89 2.14
C PHE A 15 -11.20 1.39 2.39
N LEU A 16 -12.04 0.59 1.71
CA LEU A 16 -12.00 -0.86 1.82
C LEU A 16 -10.70 -1.46 1.27
N GLY A 17 -10.16 -0.88 0.20
CA GLY A 17 -8.88 -1.28 -0.39
C GLY A 17 -7.67 -1.04 0.52
N SER A 18 -7.77 -0.10 1.46
CA SER A 18 -6.73 0.22 2.44
C SER A 18 -6.81 -0.58 3.75
N ILE A 19 -7.91 -1.32 3.99
CA ILE A 19 -8.08 -2.19 5.17
C ILE A 19 -7.17 -3.43 5.14
N PRO A 20 -6.96 -4.11 3.99
CA PRO A 20 -5.93 -5.15 3.90
C PRO A 20 -4.58 -4.59 4.37
N LEU A 21 -3.99 -5.28 5.36
CA LEU A 21 -2.69 -4.89 5.89
C LEU A 21 -1.66 -4.81 4.75
N GLY A 22 -0.79 -3.80 4.79
CA GLY A 22 0.27 -3.56 3.80
C GLY A 22 1.48 -2.95 4.48
N TYR A 23 2.61 -2.87 3.77
CA TYR A 23 3.85 -2.40 4.41
C TYR A 23 3.79 -0.96 4.89
N LEU A 24 3.12 -0.08 4.14
CA LEU A 24 2.92 1.32 4.55
C LEU A 24 2.09 1.42 5.83
N ASN A 25 1.11 0.51 6.03
CA ASN A 25 0.32 0.46 7.26
C ASN A 25 1.19 0.03 8.46
N LEU A 26 2.09 -0.93 8.25
CA LEU A 26 3.03 -1.38 9.29
C LEU A 26 4.07 -0.30 9.66
N VAL A 27 4.62 0.40 8.67
CA VAL A 27 5.51 1.54 8.92
C VAL A 27 4.76 2.68 9.63
N GLY A 28 3.53 2.98 9.20
CA GLY A 28 2.69 3.98 9.86
C GLY A 28 2.37 3.61 11.31
N LEU A 29 2.16 2.32 11.60
CA LEU A 29 2.01 1.81 12.96
C LEU A 29 3.27 2.02 13.80
N GLU A 30 4.46 1.77 13.25
CA GLU A 30 5.73 2.00 13.94
C GLU A 30 5.95 3.50 14.22
N ILE A 31 5.67 4.37 13.25
CA ILE A 31 5.71 5.83 13.40
C ILE A 31 4.72 6.28 14.49
N TYR A 32 3.48 5.78 14.47
CA TYR A 32 2.49 6.13 15.47
C TYR A 32 2.94 5.69 16.88
N THR A 33 3.51 4.49 16.99
CA THR A 33 4.00 3.95 18.27
C THR A 33 5.15 4.79 18.85
N LYS A 34 6.08 5.25 17.99
CA LYS A 34 7.30 5.95 18.44
C LYS A 34 7.13 7.46 18.60
N SER A 35 6.38 8.10 17.70
CA SER A 35 6.33 9.55 17.57
C SER A 35 4.92 10.15 17.69
N GLY A 36 3.89 9.31 17.81
CA GLY A 36 2.53 9.74 18.07
C GLY A 36 1.71 10.08 16.82
N LEU A 37 0.46 10.51 17.06
CA LEU A 37 -0.57 10.63 16.04
C LEU A 37 -0.26 11.72 15.00
N HIS A 38 0.36 12.81 15.43
CA HIS A 38 0.75 13.91 14.55
C HIS A 38 1.66 13.43 13.42
N ASP A 39 2.68 12.65 13.75
CA ASP A 39 3.65 12.16 12.79
C ASP A 39 3.07 11.08 11.86
N LEU A 40 2.12 10.27 12.37
CA LEU A 40 1.31 9.38 11.52
C LEU A 40 0.56 10.19 10.45
N VAL A 41 -0.09 11.29 10.83
CA VAL A 41 -0.84 12.12 9.86
C VAL A 41 0.09 12.71 8.80
N PHE A 42 1.26 13.21 9.18
CA PHE A 42 2.26 13.70 8.22
C PHE A 42 2.76 12.60 7.28
N PHE A 43 3.02 11.41 7.81
CA PHE A 43 3.36 10.24 7.00
C PHE A 43 2.29 9.90 5.96
N LEU A 44 1.01 9.86 6.37
CA LEU A 44 -0.11 9.58 5.47
C LEU A 44 -0.28 10.67 4.40
N PHE A 45 -0.02 11.93 4.71
CA PHE A 45 0.01 12.99 3.68
C PHE A 45 1.12 12.74 2.66
N GLY A 46 2.30 12.29 3.09
CA GLY A 46 3.38 11.89 2.18
C GLY A 46 2.97 10.75 1.25
N VAL A 47 2.30 9.73 1.79
CA VAL A 47 1.73 8.62 1.00
C VAL A 47 0.74 9.16 -0.05
N ILE A 48 -0.20 10.02 0.35
CA ILE A 48 -1.26 10.56 -0.52
C ILE A 48 -0.72 11.40 -1.67
N VAL A 49 0.39 12.12 -1.48
CA VAL A 49 1.02 12.90 -2.56
C VAL A 49 1.39 11.98 -3.71
N VAL A 50 2.08 10.87 -3.43
CA VAL A 50 2.46 9.88 -4.46
C VAL A 50 1.22 9.18 -5.02
N GLU A 51 0.29 8.82 -4.14
CA GLU A 51 -0.97 8.14 -4.50
C GLU A 51 -1.78 8.94 -5.52
N THR A 52 -1.77 10.27 -5.40
CA THR A 52 -2.46 11.18 -6.32
C THR A 52 -1.99 11.01 -7.75
N PHE A 53 -0.68 10.96 -7.97
CA PHE A 53 -0.10 10.76 -9.30
C PHE A 53 -0.47 9.37 -9.84
N VAL A 54 -0.31 8.35 -9.01
CA VAL A 54 -0.63 6.96 -9.37
C VAL A 54 -2.08 6.83 -9.79
N ILE A 55 -3.04 7.27 -8.96
CA ILE A 55 -4.47 7.19 -9.27
C ILE A 55 -4.78 7.97 -10.55
N TYR A 56 -4.22 9.18 -10.69
CA TYR A 56 -4.44 9.99 -11.88
C TYR A 56 -3.97 9.30 -13.16
N PHE A 57 -2.72 8.81 -13.19
CA PHE A 57 -2.17 8.16 -14.37
C PHE A 57 -2.82 6.80 -14.65
N THR A 58 -3.07 6.00 -13.62
CA THR A 58 -3.77 4.72 -13.79
C THR A 58 -5.23 4.92 -14.19
N LEU A 59 -5.88 6.03 -13.86
CA LEU A 59 -7.24 6.33 -14.32
C LEU A 59 -7.29 6.65 -15.82
N LEU A 60 -6.28 7.37 -16.32
CA LEU A 60 -6.20 7.75 -17.74
C LEU A 60 -5.68 6.60 -18.63
N PHE A 61 -4.74 5.82 -18.12
CA PHE A 61 -4.02 4.81 -18.91
C PHE A 61 -4.30 3.38 -18.46
N ALA A 62 -5.40 3.15 -17.75
CA ALA A 62 -5.74 1.86 -17.13
C ALA A 62 -5.64 0.69 -18.13
N LYS A 63 -6.24 0.85 -19.32
CA LYS A 63 -6.25 -0.16 -20.37
C LYS A 63 -4.86 -0.39 -20.97
N GLN A 64 -4.14 0.69 -21.23
CA GLN A 64 -2.79 0.65 -21.80
C GLN A 64 -1.81 -0.03 -20.83
N LEU A 65 -1.91 0.29 -19.54
CA LEU A 65 -1.08 -0.31 -18.50
C LEU A 65 -1.34 -1.81 -18.38
N MET A 66 -2.62 -2.21 -18.27
CA MET A 66 -2.97 -3.63 -18.13
C MET A 66 -2.68 -4.46 -19.39
N ASN A 67 -2.73 -3.85 -20.58
CA ASN A 67 -2.38 -4.54 -21.82
C ASN A 67 -0.86 -4.68 -22.03
N ASN A 68 -0.04 -3.90 -21.32
CA ASN A 68 1.42 -4.00 -21.41
C ASN A 68 1.94 -5.19 -20.58
N LYS A 69 1.86 -6.39 -21.18
CA LYS A 69 2.28 -7.64 -20.54
C LYS A 69 3.73 -7.61 -20.01
N LYS A 70 4.65 -6.93 -20.72
CA LYS A 70 6.06 -6.81 -20.33
C LYS A 70 6.20 -5.99 -19.05
N LEU A 71 5.58 -4.82 -18.98
CA LEU A 71 5.60 -3.96 -17.80
C LEU A 71 4.93 -4.66 -16.60
N MET A 72 3.76 -5.27 -16.80
CA MET A 72 3.06 -6.02 -15.76
C MET A 72 3.91 -7.17 -15.19
N LYS A 73 4.64 -7.89 -16.06
CA LYS A 73 5.59 -8.93 -15.63
C LYS A 73 6.70 -8.33 -14.76
N ILE A 74 7.30 -7.22 -15.17
CA ILE A 74 8.36 -6.55 -14.39
C ILE A 74 7.83 -6.14 -13.01
N ILE A 75 6.65 -5.50 -12.94
CA ILE A 75 6.04 -5.10 -11.67
C ILE A 75 5.79 -6.31 -10.76
N ASP A 76 5.23 -7.39 -11.30
CA ASP A 76 4.91 -8.59 -10.52
C ASP A 76 6.17 -9.25 -9.93
N PHE A 77 7.25 -9.35 -10.70
CA PHE A 77 8.54 -9.88 -10.23
C PHE A 77 9.24 -8.93 -9.27
N PHE A 78 9.21 -7.62 -9.53
CA PHE A 78 9.76 -6.63 -8.61
C PHE A 78 9.07 -6.73 -7.25
N ALA A 79 7.74 -6.87 -7.22
CA ALA A 79 6.98 -7.00 -5.98
C ALA A 79 7.39 -8.22 -5.15
N VAL A 80 7.71 -9.36 -5.80
CA VAL A 80 8.27 -10.54 -5.12
C VAL A 80 9.56 -10.18 -4.40
N GLY A 81 10.54 -9.63 -5.14
CA GLY A 81 11.84 -9.27 -4.57
C GLY A 81 11.70 -8.23 -3.46
N PHE A 82 10.88 -7.21 -3.67
CA PHE A 82 10.62 -6.15 -2.71
C PHE A 82 10.03 -6.67 -1.40
N MET A 83 9.07 -7.61 -1.45
CA MET A 83 8.50 -8.22 -0.23
C MET A 83 9.54 -9.00 0.58
N PHE A 84 10.41 -9.78 -0.07
CA PHE A 84 11.47 -10.51 0.64
C PHE A 84 12.56 -9.58 1.17
N VAL A 85 12.91 -8.51 0.45
CA VAL A 85 13.82 -7.46 0.94
C VAL A 85 13.25 -6.79 2.19
N LEU A 86 11.96 -6.45 2.20
CA LEU A 86 11.30 -5.91 3.39
C LEU A 86 11.29 -6.93 4.54
N ALA A 87 10.95 -8.19 4.28
CA ALA A 87 10.99 -9.24 5.30
C ALA A 87 12.37 -9.34 5.96
N PHE A 88 13.42 -9.39 5.13
CA PHE A 88 14.81 -9.45 5.58
C PHE A 88 15.20 -8.19 6.36
N ALA A 89 14.88 -7.01 5.83
CA ALA A 89 15.20 -5.74 6.48
C ALA A 89 14.55 -5.66 7.88
N PHE A 90 13.25 -5.95 8.01
CA PHE A 90 12.57 -5.96 9.31
C PHE A 90 13.18 -6.99 10.26
N TYR A 91 13.41 -8.23 9.80
CA TYR A 91 13.99 -9.29 10.63
C TYR A 91 15.37 -8.90 11.19
N PHE A 92 16.27 -8.40 10.34
CA PHE A 92 17.63 -8.02 10.75
C PHE A 92 17.68 -6.85 11.73
N ASN A 93 16.72 -5.95 11.65
CA ASN A 93 16.70 -4.80 12.55
C ASN A 93 16.04 -5.10 13.89
N PHE A 94 15.16 -6.08 13.96
CA PHE A 94 14.61 -6.52 15.24
C PHE A 94 15.55 -7.45 16.00
N ASN A 95 16.38 -8.24 15.31
CA ASN A 95 17.30 -9.20 15.95
C ASN A 95 18.67 -8.63 16.33
N GLN A 96 18.94 -7.35 16.03
CA GLN A 96 20.10 -6.67 16.61
C GLN A 96 19.81 -6.32 18.06
N GLU A 97 20.09 -7.28 18.96
CA GLU A 97 20.12 -7.05 20.39
C GLU A 97 21.05 -5.84 20.70
N THR A 98 20.61 -4.92 21.57
CA THR A 98 21.43 -3.97 22.33
C THR A 98 21.95 -2.65 21.72
N LYS A 99 21.32 -2.06 20.70
CA LYS A 99 21.32 -0.57 20.58
C LYS A 99 19.94 -0.11 20.15
N SER A 100 19.47 0.98 20.72
CA SER A 100 18.19 1.69 20.52
C SER A 100 17.83 2.08 19.08
N ASN A 101 18.49 1.50 18.07
CA ASN A 101 18.59 1.99 16.71
C ASN A 101 17.84 1.05 15.77
N GLY A 102 16.51 0.97 15.93
CA GLY A 102 15.67 0.32 14.93
C GLY A 102 15.81 0.99 13.55
N ILE A 103 15.36 0.33 12.47
CA ILE A 103 15.38 0.80 11.07
C ILE A 103 15.13 2.30 10.99
N LEU A 104 14.06 2.72 11.65
CA LEU A 104 13.58 4.09 11.66
C LEU A 104 14.53 5.08 12.30
N GLN A 105 15.42 4.72 13.23
CA GLN A 105 16.33 5.69 13.86
C GLN A 105 17.37 6.27 12.89
N ASN A 106 17.80 5.50 11.89
CA ASN A 106 18.61 6.03 10.79
C ASN A 106 17.76 6.82 9.76
N TYR A 107 16.45 6.55 9.68
CA TYR A 107 15.50 7.35 8.88
C TYR A 107 14.91 8.55 9.63
N LEU A 108 15.13 8.70 10.95
CA LEU A 108 14.68 9.84 11.76
C LEU A 108 15.34 11.16 11.33
N ILE A 109 16.32 11.12 10.44
CA ILE A 109 16.86 12.30 9.77
C ILE A 109 15.79 12.92 8.84
N TYR A 110 14.88 12.11 8.30
CA TYR A 110 13.81 12.54 7.42
C TYR A 110 12.50 12.73 8.19
N SER A 111 11.73 13.75 7.80
CA SER A 111 10.40 13.96 8.36
C SER A 111 9.46 12.81 7.98
N PRO A 112 8.46 12.46 8.82
CA PRO A 112 7.48 11.41 8.52
C PRO A 112 6.82 11.58 7.14
N PHE A 113 6.57 12.82 6.73
CA PHE A 113 6.08 13.16 5.39
C PHE A 113 7.02 12.68 4.27
N VAL A 114 8.32 12.95 4.38
CA VAL A 114 9.31 12.50 3.39
C VAL A 114 9.43 10.98 3.38
N ILE A 115 9.37 10.34 4.54
CA ILE A 115 9.33 8.87 4.66
C ILE A 115 8.12 8.32 3.90
N GLY A 116 6.94 8.93 4.06
CA GLY A 116 5.71 8.56 3.34
C GLY A 116 5.86 8.64 1.82
N ILE A 117 6.49 9.71 1.31
CA ILE A 117 6.76 9.87 -0.12
C ILE A 117 7.72 8.78 -0.61
N ILE A 118 8.89 8.65 0.02
CA ILE A 118 9.93 7.71 -0.42
C ILE A 118 9.37 6.30 -0.44
N LEU A 119 8.72 5.89 0.65
CA LEU A 119 8.18 4.54 0.74
C LEU A 119 7.07 4.32 -0.26
N ASN A 120 6.12 5.23 -0.46
CA ASN A 120 5.05 5.00 -1.44
C ASN A 120 5.56 5.01 -2.90
N CYS A 121 6.68 5.66 -3.20
CA CYS A 121 7.32 5.55 -4.52
C CYS A 121 7.75 4.11 -4.87
N PHE A 122 8.09 3.29 -3.86
CA PHE A 122 8.41 1.87 -4.05
C PHE A 122 7.19 0.96 -4.08
N ASN A 123 5.98 1.48 -3.83
CA ASN A 123 4.75 0.71 -3.80
C ASN A 123 4.26 0.33 -5.20
N PHE A 124 5.04 -0.36 -6.03
CA PHE A 124 4.64 -0.60 -7.43
C PHE A 124 3.38 -1.47 -7.58
N LEU A 125 2.98 -2.20 -6.53
CA LEU A 125 1.72 -2.96 -6.51
C LEU A 125 0.47 -2.06 -6.59
N GLN A 126 0.59 -0.78 -6.25
CA GLN A 126 -0.51 0.17 -6.42
C GLN A 126 -0.87 0.37 -7.90
N LEU A 127 0.10 0.27 -8.83
CA LEU A 127 -0.13 0.48 -10.26
C LEU A 127 -1.14 -0.54 -10.84
N PRO A 128 -0.92 -1.86 -10.71
CA PRO A 128 -1.89 -2.85 -11.18
C PRO A 128 -3.16 -2.85 -10.35
N PHE A 129 -3.10 -2.55 -9.05
CA PHE A 129 -4.28 -2.43 -8.18
C PHE A 129 -5.24 -1.34 -8.68
N TRP A 130 -4.74 -0.11 -8.83
CA TRP A 130 -5.56 1.01 -9.29
C TRP A 130 -5.99 0.88 -10.73
N ALA A 131 -5.12 0.38 -11.62
CA ALA A 131 -5.51 0.14 -13.01
C ALA A 131 -6.66 -0.88 -13.09
N SER A 132 -6.64 -1.94 -12.27
CA SER A 132 -7.71 -2.93 -12.22
C SER A 132 -9.02 -2.33 -11.70
N TRP A 133 -8.99 -1.60 -10.59
CA TRP A 133 -10.18 -0.93 -10.05
C TRP A 133 -10.73 0.13 -10.99
N ASN A 134 -9.89 0.98 -11.57
CA ASN A 134 -10.30 1.99 -12.51
C ASN A 134 -10.96 1.36 -13.75
N LEU A 135 -10.40 0.28 -14.31
CA LEU A 135 -11.03 -0.45 -15.42
C LEU A 135 -12.37 -1.07 -15.03
N TYR A 136 -12.45 -1.72 -13.88
CA TYR A 136 -13.68 -2.30 -13.38
C TYR A 136 -14.79 -1.24 -13.25
N LEU A 137 -14.47 -0.10 -12.60
CA LEU A 137 -15.42 0.98 -12.35
C LEU A 137 -15.85 1.69 -13.63
N LEU A 138 -14.94 1.87 -14.59
CA LEU A 138 -15.23 2.48 -15.89
C LEU A 138 -16.08 1.55 -16.76
N ASN A 139 -15.73 0.27 -16.87
CA ASN A 139 -16.48 -0.71 -17.67
C ASN A 139 -17.90 -0.93 -17.11
N GLY A 140 -18.03 -0.98 -15.78
CA GLY A 140 -19.31 -1.07 -15.09
C GLY A 140 -20.11 0.24 -15.05
N LYS A 141 -19.60 1.35 -15.60
CA LYS A 141 -20.22 2.69 -15.54
C LYS A 141 -20.56 3.15 -14.12
N TYR A 142 -19.81 2.68 -13.12
CA TYR A 142 -19.98 3.08 -11.73
C TYR A 142 -19.51 4.52 -11.52
N ILE A 143 -18.50 4.96 -12.28
CA ILE A 143 -17.95 6.33 -12.27
C ILE A 143 -18.00 6.97 -13.66
N THR A 144 -17.98 8.30 -13.71
CA THR A 144 -17.88 9.07 -14.97
C THR A 144 -16.68 10.01 -14.91
N ILE A 145 -15.74 9.94 -15.84
CA ILE A 145 -14.46 10.69 -15.75
C ILE A 145 -14.38 11.89 -16.70
N GLU A 146 -15.50 12.27 -17.33
CA GLU A 146 -15.56 13.40 -18.25
C GLU A 146 -15.29 14.74 -17.55
N ARG A 147 -14.48 15.60 -18.19
CA ARG A 147 -14.21 16.97 -17.75
C ARG A 147 -13.74 17.04 -16.29
N LYS A 148 -14.53 17.69 -15.41
CA LYS A 148 -14.21 17.87 -13.99
C LYS A 148 -14.58 16.66 -13.12
N LEU A 149 -15.39 15.72 -13.63
CA LEU A 149 -15.91 14.60 -12.82
C LEU A 149 -14.80 13.63 -12.37
N LYS A 150 -13.71 13.49 -13.14
CA LYS A 150 -12.54 12.70 -12.72
C LYS A 150 -11.91 13.20 -11.41
N TYR A 151 -11.87 14.52 -11.19
CA TYR A 151 -11.28 15.08 -9.97
C TYR A 151 -12.12 14.77 -8.74
N TYR A 152 -13.45 14.68 -8.86
CA TYR A 152 -14.31 14.24 -7.76
C TYR A 152 -14.09 12.77 -7.39
N TYR A 153 -13.86 11.91 -8.38
CA TYR A 153 -13.50 10.51 -8.14
C TYR A 153 -12.14 10.40 -7.46
N ILE A 154 -11.13 11.11 -7.98
CA ILE A 154 -9.77 11.13 -7.39
C ILE A 154 -9.82 11.65 -5.97
N ALA A 155 -10.49 12.77 -5.71
CA ALA A 155 -10.62 13.34 -4.37
C ALA A 155 -11.27 12.36 -3.39
N GLY A 156 -12.39 11.73 -3.79
CA GLY A 156 -13.03 10.69 -2.97
C GLY A 156 -12.10 9.51 -2.68
N THR A 157 -11.37 9.07 -3.71
CA THR A 157 -10.39 7.99 -3.61
C THR A 157 -9.28 8.34 -2.60
N LEU A 158 -8.68 9.52 -2.69
CA LEU A 158 -7.62 9.97 -1.77
C LEU A 158 -8.12 10.10 -0.32
N ILE A 159 -9.33 10.63 -0.13
CA ILE A 159 -9.97 10.71 1.19
C ILE A 159 -10.17 9.30 1.78
N GLY A 160 -10.64 8.35 0.98
CA GLY A 160 -10.83 6.98 1.45
C GLY A 160 -9.50 6.26 1.73
N VAL A 161 -8.43 6.49 0.94
CA VAL A 161 -7.09 5.97 1.26
C VAL A 161 -6.62 6.51 2.62
N PHE A 162 -6.71 7.84 2.83
CA PHE A 162 -6.33 8.46 4.10
C PHE A 162 -7.05 7.82 5.28
N PHE A 163 -8.38 7.81 5.26
CA PHE A 163 -9.18 7.32 6.37
C PHE A 163 -9.11 5.80 6.53
N GLY A 164 -8.98 5.05 5.44
CA GLY A 164 -8.80 3.61 5.47
C GLY A 164 -7.49 3.23 6.16
N MET A 165 -6.37 3.83 5.74
CA MET A 165 -5.08 3.60 6.39
C MET A 165 -5.06 4.12 7.82
N PHE A 166 -5.53 5.35 8.06
CA PHE A 166 -5.57 5.95 9.39
C PHE A 166 -6.38 5.11 10.38
N SER A 167 -7.60 4.71 10.00
CA SER A 167 -8.46 3.89 10.87
C SER A 167 -7.84 2.53 11.17
N LEU A 168 -7.29 1.84 10.15
CA LEU A 168 -6.62 0.57 10.34
C LEU A 168 -5.45 0.70 11.33
N ILE A 169 -4.58 1.69 11.14
CA ILE A 169 -3.40 1.91 11.98
C ILE A 169 -3.79 2.24 13.42
N VAL A 170 -4.78 3.12 13.63
CA VAL A 170 -5.24 3.49 14.99
C VAL A 170 -5.89 2.31 15.69
N ILE A 171 -6.68 1.50 14.97
CA ILE A 171 -7.28 0.28 15.51
C ILE A 171 -6.18 -0.70 15.92
N LEU A 172 -5.21 -0.96 15.04
CA LEU A 172 -4.07 -1.84 15.33
C LEU A 172 -3.29 -1.36 16.55
N GLN A 173 -2.97 -0.06 16.63
CA GLN A 173 -2.28 0.52 17.78
C GLN A 173 -3.04 0.28 19.08
N THR A 174 -4.36 0.44 19.06
CA THR A 174 -5.20 0.23 20.24
C THR A 174 -5.18 -1.24 20.68
N PHE A 175 -5.14 -2.19 19.75
CA PHE A 175 -4.98 -3.62 20.06
C PHE A 175 -3.58 -3.95 20.62
N PHE A 176 -2.51 -3.37 20.04
CA PHE A 176 -1.14 -3.61 20.47
C PHE A 176 -0.80 -2.94 21.81
N GLN A 177 -1.30 -1.74 22.10
CA GLN A 177 -1.07 -1.05 23.38
C GLN A 177 -1.76 -1.73 24.57
N LYS A 178 -2.92 -2.35 24.36
CA LYS A 178 -3.63 -3.07 25.44
C LYS A 178 -2.94 -4.37 25.84
N THR A 179 -1.94 -4.82 25.09
CA THR A 179 -1.29 -6.11 25.26
C THR A 179 0.22 -5.90 25.44
N ASN A 180 0.66 -5.50 26.64
CA ASN A 180 2.06 -5.16 26.94
C ASN A 180 3.10 -6.24 26.51
N HIS A 181 2.74 -7.52 26.50
CA HIS A 181 3.62 -8.60 26.02
C HIS A 181 3.65 -8.77 24.48
N PHE A 182 2.67 -8.22 23.76
CA PHE A 182 2.51 -8.36 22.30
C PHE A 182 3.46 -7.41 21.55
N SER A 183 3.70 -6.22 22.07
CA SER A 183 4.58 -5.21 21.45
C SER A 183 6.05 -5.66 21.37
N GLU A 184 6.60 -6.23 22.45
CA GLU A 184 8.03 -6.56 22.54
C GLU A 184 8.43 -7.81 21.75
N TYR A 185 7.53 -8.80 21.65
CA TYR A 185 7.85 -10.09 21.02
C TYR A 185 7.13 -10.33 19.69
N ILE A 186 5.92 -9.80 19.53
CA ILE A 186 5.10 -10.14 18.36
C ILE A 186 5.39 -9.21 17.20
N ILE A 187 5.66 -7.92 17.41
CA ILE A 187 6.02 -7.01 16.30
C ILE A 187 7.29 -7.48 15.55
N PRO A 188 8.40 -7.85 16.24
CA PRO A 188 9.59 -8.42 15.64
C PRO A 188 9.38 -9.64 14.74
N VAL A 189 8.43 -10.50 15.11
CA VAL A 189 8.16 -11.77 14.41
C VAL A 189 7.07 -11.60 13.36
N PHE A 190 6.02 -10.87 13.69
CA PHE A 190 4.83 -10.69 12.87
C PHE A 190 5.13 -9.91 11.60
N ILE A 191 5.88 -8.81 11.66
CA ILE A 191 6.15 -7.96 10.49
C ILE A 191 6.96 -8.73 9.41
N PRO A 192 8.10 -9.38 9.73
CA PRO A 192 8.81 -10.21 8.77
C PRO A 192 7.96 -11.37 8.25
N ALA A 193 7.25 -12.08 9.14
CA ALA A 193 6.39 -13.19 8.76
C ALA A 193 5.27 -12.75 7.79
N PHE A 194 4.68 -11.59 8.04
CA PHE A 194 3.68 -10.98 7.17
C PHE A 194 4.21 -10.77 5.74
N PHE A 195 5.43 -10.22 5.60
CA PHE A 195 6.05 -10.06 4.29
C PHE A 195 6.46 -11.36 3.62
N ILE A 196 6.91 -12.36 4.38
CA ILE A 196 7.19 -13.70 3.85
C ILE A 196 5.92 -14.33 3.28
N ILE A 197 4.80 -14.21 4.00
CA ILE A 197 3.50 -14.73 3.55
C ILE A 197 3.06 -14.00 2.28
N LEU A 198 3.09 -12.67 2.25
CA LEU A 198 2.74 -11.90 1.05
C LEU A 198 3.66 -12.22 -0.13
N GLY A 199 4.97 -12.29 0.11
CA GLY A 199 5.97 -12.66 -0.89
C GLY A 199 5.71 -14.04 -1.47
N SER A 200 5.38 -15.01 -0.62
CA SER A 200 5.04 -16.38 -1.03
C SER A 200 3.74 -16.43 -1.85
N ILE A 201 2.71 -15.69 -1.45
CA ILE A 201 1.47 -15.53 -2.23
C ILE A 201 1.79 -14.91 -3.60
N GLN A 202 2.67 -13.91 -3.64
CA GLN A 202 3.06 -13.25 -4.88
C GLN A 202 3.88 -14.18 -5.78
N VAL A 203 4.79 -14.98 -5.23
CA VAL A 203 5.51 -16.05 -5.96
C VAL A 203 4.51 -17.02 -6.59
N PHE A 204 3.53 -17.50 -5.83
CA PHE A 204 2.51 -18.40 -6.35
C PHE A 204 1.71 -17.77 -7.49
N LYS A 205 1.30 -16.49 -7.34
CA LYS A 205 0.62 -15.73 -8.40
C LYS A 205 1.48 -15.60 -9.66
N VAL A 206 2.75 -15.22 -9.52
CA VAL A 206 3.71 -15.09 -10.62
C VAL A 206 3.93 -16.43 -11.31
N TYR A 207 4.15 -17.50 -10.55
CA TYR A 207 4.33 -18.85 -11.07
C TYR A 207 3.12 -19.31 -11.88
N LYS A 208 1.91 -19.17 -11.32
CA LYS A 208 0.67 -19.54 -12.00
C LYS A 208 0.47 -18.71 -13.28
N LYS A 209 0.69 -17.40 -13.20
CA LYS A 209 0.41 -16.45 -14.30
C LYS A 209 1.38 -16.56 -15.47
N TYR A 210 2.66 -16.82 -15.22
CA TYR A 210 3.69 -16.75 -16.27
C TYR A 210 4.32 -18.10 -16.64
N PHE A 211 4.24 -19.11 -15.77
CA PHE A 211 4.88 -20.40 -16.02
C PHE A 211 3.85 -21.54 -16.13
N LYS A 212 2.80 -21.56 -15.30
CA LYS A 212 1.77 -22.61 -15.42
C LYS A 212 0.85 -22.44 -16.63
N SER A 213 0.42 -21.22 -16.95
CA SER A 213 -0.38 -20.97 -18.16
C SER A 213 0.39 -21.24 -19.46
N ALA A 214 1.71 -21.07 -19.46
CA ALA A 214 2.55 -21.35 -20.64
C ALA A 214 2.71 -22.85 -20.95
N VAL A 215 2.44 -23.73 -19.97
CA VAL A 215 2.53 -25.20 -20.12
C VAL A 215 1.23 -25.80 -20.68
N LEU A 216 0.11 -25.07 -20.63
CA LEU A 216 -1.20 -25.51 -21.17
C LEU A 216 -1.48 -25.02 -22.59
N GLU A 217 -0.61 -24.16 -23.15
CA GLU A 217 -0.70 -23.65 -24.53
C GLU A 217 0.27 -24.36 -25.50
N ILE A 218 0.89 -25.47 -25.07
CA ILE A 218 1.72 -26.40 -25.86
C ILE A 218 1.01 -27.75 -25.91
#